data_AF-A0A429HVU2-F1
#
_entry.id   AF-A0A429HVU2-F1
#
_cell.length_a   1.000
_cell.length_b   1.000
_cell.length_c   1.000
_cell.angle_alpha   90.00
_cell.angle_beta   90.00
_cell.angle_gamma   90.00
#
_symmetry.space_group_name_H-M   'P 1'
#
loop_
_entity.id
_entity.type
_entity.pdbx_description
1 polymer ?
#
loop_
_entity_poly.entity_id
_entity_poly.type
_entity_poly.pdbx_seq_one_letter_code
_entity_poly.pdbx_strand_id
1 'polypeptide(L)' 'YYRLGRVEKLTGLDLDEGGDRLLLHMALKTARL' A
#
# COMPACT_ATOMS: atom_id res chain seq x y z
N TYR A 1 -2.85 -12.27 -0.59
CA TYR A 1 -1.62 -12.41 -1.42
C TYR A 1 -1.76 -11.88 -2.85
N TYR A 2 -2.65 -12.36 -3.73
CA TYR A 2 -2.64 -11.95 -5.16
C TYR A 2 -2.84 -10.44 -5.43
N ARG A 3 -3.72 -9.76 -4.66
CA ARG A 3 -3.94 -8.31 -4.81
C ARG A 3 -2.84 -7.47 -4.17
N LEU A 4 -2.31 -7.92 -3.02
CA LEU A 4 -1.20 -7.25 -2.32
C LEU A 4 0.04 -7.20 -3.21
N GLY A 5 0.45 -8.34 -3.78
CA GLY A 5 1.61 -8.39 -4.68
C GLY A 5 1.48 -7.54 -5.95
N ARG A 6 0.25 -7.22 -6.38
CA ARG A 6 0.05 -6.27 -7.48
C ARG A 6 0.28 -4.83 -7.04
N VAL A 7 -0.16 -4.46 -5.84
CA VAL A 7 0.05 -3.13 -5.29
C VAL A 7 1.54 -2.91 -5.01
N GLU A 8 2.21 -3.89 -4.39
CA GLU A 8 3.67 -3.85 -4.17
C GLU A 8 4.45 -3.59 -5.45
N LYS A 9 4.11 -4.29 -6.55
CA LYS A 9 4.73 -4.05 -7.87
C LYS A 9 4.45 -2.68 -8.47
N LEU A 10 3.27 -2.11 -8.22
CA LEU A 10 2.87 -0.82 -8.80
C LEU A 10 3.41 0.37 -8.00
N THR A 11 3.56 0.21 -6.68
CA THR A 11 3.96 1.30 -5.79
C THR A 11 5.40 1.18 -5.28
N GLY A 12 6.02 0.01 -5.42
CA GLY A 12 7.36 -0.29 -4.89
C GLY A 12 7.41 -0.43 -3.36
N LEU A 13 6.25 -0.56 -2.72
CA LEU A 13 6.14 -0.69 -1.27
C LEU A 13 6.27 -2.16 -0.85
N ASP A 14 6.90 -2.42 0.30
CA ASP A 14 6.86 -3.70 0.98
C ASP A 14 5.66 -3.71 1.94
N LEU A 15 4.57 -4.35 1.53
CA LEU A 15 3.34 -4.34 2.33
C LEU A 15 3.39 -5.37 3.46
N ASP A 16 4.40 -6.23 3.50
CA ASP A 16 4.71 -7.06 4.66
C ASP A 16 5.38 -6.23 5.77
N GLU A 17 6.01 -5.09 5.44
CA GLU A 17 6.46 -4.06 6.40
C GLU A 17 5.30 -3.18 6.91
N GLY A 18 5.31 -2.87 8.21
CA GLY A 18 4.25 -2.07 8.85
C GLY A 18 4.22 -0.60 8.40
N GLY A 19 5.39 -0.01 8.13
CA GLY A 19 5.51 1.40 7.73
C GLY A 19 4.90 1.66 6.34
N ASP A 20 5.29 0.87 5.37
CA ASP A 20 4.83 0.94 3.98
C ASP A 20 3.33 0.67 3.85
N ARG A 21 2.81 -0.28 4.65
CA ARG A 21 1.38 -0.53 4.74
C ARG A 21 0.61 0.66 5.30
N LEU A 22 1.14 1.32 6.33
CA LEU A 22 0.53 2.50 6.92
C LEU A 22 0.54 3.68 5.95
N LEU A 23 1.63 3.88 5.22
CA LEU A 23 1.73 4.91 4.19
C LEU A 23 0.67 4.71 3.10
N LEU A 24 0.55 3.49 2.56
CA LEU A 24 -0.50 3.15 1.59
C LEU A 24 -1.90 3.41 2.15
N HIS A 25 -2.15 3.03 3.41
CA HIS A 25 -3.43 3.26 4.07
C HIS A 25 -3.80 4.74 4.15
N MET A 26 -2.84 5.59 4.55
CA MET A 26 -3.06 7.04 4.64
C MET A 26 -3.29 7.65 3.25
N ALA A 27 -2.52 7.26 2.24
CA ALA A 27 -2.70 7.74 0.87
C ALA A 27 -4.09 7.41 0.31
N LEU A 28 -4.57 6.17 0.54
CA LEU A 28 -5.91 5.75 0.12
C LEU A 28 -7.02 6.48 0.87
N LYS A 29 -6.82 6.83 2.14
CA LYS A 29 -7.78 7.61 2.92
C LYS A 29 -7.87 9.04 2.40
N THR A 30 -6.74 9.67 2.08
CA THR A 30 -6.68 11.02 1.52
C THR A 30 -7.30 11.09 0.14
N ALA A 31 -7.05 10.11 -0.73
CA ALA A 31 -7.62 10.08 -2.08
C ALA A 31 -9.15 9.90 -2.14
N ARG A 32 -9.79 9.59 -1.01
CA ARG A 32 -11.25 9.43 -0.89
C ARG A 32 -11.96 10.68 -0.34
N LEU A 33 -11.20 11.73 0.01
CA LEU A 33 -11.71 13.04 0.39
C LEU A 33 -11.80 13.95 -0.83
#